data_AF-A0A6P2SDI2-F1
#
_entry.id   AF-A0A6P2SDI2-F1
#
_cell.length_a   1.000
_cell.length_b   1.000
_cell.length_c   1.000
_cell.angle_alpha   90.00
_cell.angle_beta   90.00
_cell.angle_gamma   90.00
#
_symmetry.space_group_name_H-M   'P 1'
#
loop_
_entity.id
_entity.type
_entity.pdbx_description
1 polymer ?
#
loop_
_entity_poly.entity_id
_entity_poly.type
_entity_poly.pdbx_seq_one_letter_code
_entity_poly.pdbx_strand_id
1 'polypeptide(L)' 'MEQEKKPYQVGATPLLLDGERAEPGDIVKLTDQEAAALGDHVSPAAADAANAGDESKATKKGAKA' A
#
# COMPACT_ATOMS: atom_id res chain seq x y z
N MET A 1 -13.46 -23.07 -2.04
CA MET A 1 -12.15 -22.93 -2.70
C MET A 1 -11.40 -21.89 -1.88
N GLU A 2 -10.32 -22.27 -1.20
CA GLU A 2 -9.47 -21.28 -0.54
C GLU A 2 -8.84 -20.42 -1.65
N GLN A 3 -9.16 -19.13 -1.67
CA GLN A 3 -8.54 -18.21 -2.62
C GLN A 3 -7.13 -17.92 -2.13
N GLU A 4 -6.15 -18.05 -3.03
CA GLU A 4 -4.75 -17.78 -2.72
C GLU A 4 -4.57 -16.29 -2.40
N LYS A 5 -4.03 -16.00 -1.22
CA LYS A 5 -3.68 -14.63 -0.83
C LYS A 5 -2.32 -14.24 -1.43
N LYS A 6 -2.31 -13.15 -2.19
CA LYS A 6 -1.12 -12.58 -2.84
C LYS A 6 -0.69 -11.29 -2.13
N PRO A 7 0.57 -10.88 -2.26
CA PRO A 7 1.03 -9.61 -1.72
C PRO A 7 0.53 -8.44 -2.58
N TYR A 8 -0.08 -7.46 -1.92
CA TYR A 8 -0.48 -6.18 -2.51
C TYR A 8 0.12 -5.05 -1.70
N GLN A 9 0.56 -4.01 -2.39
CA GLN A 9 1.06 -2.79 -1.80
C GLN A 9 -0.08 -1.79 -1.62
N VAL A 10 -0.17 -1.19 -0.43
CA VAL A 10 -1.10 -0.10 -0.15
C VAL A 10 -0.66 1.14 -0.94
N GLY A 11 -1.61 1.74 -1.65
CA GLY A 11 -1.40 2.96 -2.42
C GLY A 11 -1.23 4.20 -1.53
N ALA A 12 -1.41 5.39 -2.10
CA ALA A 12 -1.18 6.66 -1.39
C ALA A 12 -2.13 6.93 -0.20
N THR A 13 -3.17 6.10 -0.02
CA THR A 13 -4.16 6.26 1.05
C THR A 13 -4.04 5.12 2.07
N PRO A 14 -3.94 5.44 3.37
CA PRO A 14 -3.95 4.42 4.41
C PRO A 14 -5.23 3.58 4.37
N LEU A 15 -5.11 2.28 4.58
CA LEU A 15 -6.21 1.32 4.55
C LEU A 15 -6.44 0.72 5.93
N LEU A 16 -7.70 0.45 6.27
CA LEU A 16 -8.05 -0.33 7.45
C LEU A 16 -8.40 -1.75 6.99
N LEU A 17 -7.56 -2.71 7.34
CA LEU A 17 -7.67 -4.12 6.96
C LEU A 17 -7.75 -4.95 8.24
N ASP A 18 -8.82 -5.71 8.40
CA ASP A 18 -9.06 -6.57 9.58
C ASP A 18 -8.91 -5.84 10.94
N GLY A 19 -9.22 -4.54 10.96
CA GLY A 19 -9.10 -3.69 12.16
C GLY A 19 -7.69 -3.13 12.41
N GLU A 20 -6.72 -3.46 11.55
CA GLU A 20 -5.37 -2.92 11.56
C GLU A 20 -5.20 -1.87 10.46
N ARG A 21 -4.49 -0.78 10.75
CA ARG A 21 -4.24 0.29 9.79
C ARG A 21 -2.93 0.01 9.05
N ALA A 22 -3.02 -0.17 7.73
CA ALA A 22 -1.88 -0.26 6.84
C ALA A 22 -1.59 1.12 6.23
N GLU A 23 -0.35 1.56 6.30
CA GLU A 23 0.11 2.84 5.76
C GLU A 23 0.45 2.72 4.26
N PRO A 24 0.49 3.84 3.53
CA PRO A 24 0.97 3.86 2.15
C PRO A 24 2.35 3.21 2.00
N GLY A 25 2.46 2.26 1.08
CA GLY A 25 3.67 1.48 0.84
C GLY A 25 3.76 0.16 1.63
N ASP A 26 2.89 -0.08 2.60
CA ASP A 26 2.86 -1.36 3.32
C ASP A 26 2.43 -2.51 2.40
N ILE A 27 2.94 -3.71 2.69
CA ILE A 27 2.60 -4.93 1.97
C ILE A 27 1.58 -5.73 2.77
N VAL A 28 0.38 -5.90 2.20
CA VAL A 28 -0.73 -6.64 2.78
C VAL A 28 -1.03 -7.89 1.97
N LYS A 29 -1.53 -8.94 2.62
CA LYS A 29 -1.87 -10.22 1.96
C LYS A 29 -3.36 -10.28 1.70
N LEU A 30 -3.76 -10.15 0.44
CA LEU A 30 -5.15 -10.11 0.02
C LEU A 30 -5.40 -11.14 -1.07
N THR A 31 -6.63 -11.63 -1.15
CA THR A 31 -7.09 -12.37 -2.33
C THR A 31 -7.32 -11.43 -3.51
N ASP A 32 -7.30 -11.95 -4.74
CA ASP A 32 -7.63 -11.14 -5.92
C ASP A 32 -9.01 -10.48 -5.80
N GLN A 33 -9.96 -11.13 -5.11
CA GLN A 33 -11.30 -10.60 -4.86
C GLN A 33 -11.30 -9.42 -3.86
N GLU A 34 -10.55 -9.53 -2.77
CA GLU A 34 -10.40 -8.44 -1.79
C GLU A 34 -9.65 -7.25 -2.42
N ALA A 35 -8.59 -7.52 -3.18
CA ALA A 35 -7.87 -6.49 -3.92
C ALA A 35 -8.76 -5.79 -4.96
N ALA A 36 -9.59 -6.54 -5.69
CA ALA A 36 -10.56 -5.97 -6.62
C ALA A 36 -11.62 -5.10 -5.93
N ALA A 37 -12.01 -5.45 -4.69
CA ALA A 37 -12.93 -4.63 -3.89
C ALA A 37 -12.28 -3.30 -3.43
N LEU A 38 -10.97 -3.30 -3.23
CA LEU A 38 -10.17 -2.12 -2.88
C LEU A 38 -9.76 -1.30 -4.11
N GLY A 39 -9.75 -1.88 -5.31
CA GLY A 39 -9.44 -1.18 -6.56
C GLY A 39 -8.08 -0.47 -6.50
N ASP A 40 -8.04 0.80 -6.90
CA ASP A 40 -6.82 1.62 -6.95
C ASP A 40 -6.19 1.93 -5.58
N HIS A 41 -6.84 1.55 -4.47
CA HIS A 41 -6.25 1.70 -3.14
C HIS A 41 -5.12 0.70 -2.88
N VAL A 42 -5.08 -0.40 -3.62
CA VAL A 42 -4.01 -1.40 -3.55
C VAL A 42 -3.48 -1.71 -4.94
N SER A 43 -2.21 -2.05 -5.04
CA SER A 43 -1.58 -2.48 -6.29
C SER A 43 -0.86 -3.79 -6.06
N PRO A 44 -0.78 -4.70 -7.04
CA PRO A 44 0.00 -5.93 -6.88
C PRO A 44 1.43 -5.57 -6.52
N ALA A 45 1.89 -6.05 -5.36
CA ALA A 45 3.24 -5.78 -4.93
C ALA A 45 4.18 -6.52 -5.88
N ALA A 46 5.00 -5.79 -6.63
CA ALA A 46 6.07 -6.41 -7.39
C ALA A 46 6.92 -7.23 -6.39
N ALA A 47 7.31 -8.46 -6.73
CA ALA A 47 8.14 -9.29 -5.88
C ALA A 47 9.50 -8.63 -5.51
N ASP A 48 9.86 -7.54 -6.21
CA ASP A 48 11.02 -6.67 -6.02
C ASP A 48 10.71 -5.37 -5.26
N ALA A 49 9.49 -5.17 -4.75
CA ALA A 49 9.05 -3.92 -4.11
C ALA A 49 9.61 -3.67 -2.70
N ALA A 50 10.69 -4.37 -2.32
CA ALA A 50 11.50 -4.02 -1.13
C ALA A 50 12.10 -2.60 -1.20
N ASN A 51 11.95 -1.89 -2.33
CA ASN A 51 12.52 -0.57 -2.58
C ASN A 51 11.50 0.57 -2.80
N ALA A 52 10.21 0.40 -2.51
CA ALA A 52 9.25 1.51 -2.55
C ALA A 52 9.28 2.39 -1.28
N GLY A 53 10.40 2.37 -0.55
CA GLY A 53 10.65 3.32 0.52
C GLY A 53 11.24 4.60 -0.05
N ASP A 54 10.43 5.49 -0.65
CA ASP A 54 10.81 6.92 -0.73
C ASP A 54 9.67 7.87 -1.12
N GLU A 55 8.50 7.85 -0.49
CA GLU A 55 7.58 8.99 -0.64
C GLU A 55 6.84 9.30 0.66
N SER A 56 7.55 9.83 1.67
CA SER A 56 7.00 10.86 2.57
C SER A 56 7.97 11.24 3.71
N LYS A 57 8.64 12.38 3.56
CA LYS A 57 8.45 13.60 4.41
C LYS A 57 9.68 14.51 4.37
N ALA A 58 9.70 15.44 3.41
CA ALA A 58 10.41 16.70 3.58
C ALA A 58 9.68 17.86 2.90
N THR A 59 8.39 18.06 3.24
CA THR A 59 7.79 19.39 3.07
C THR A 59 8.35 20.35 4.15
N LYS A 60 9.64 20.72 4.04
CA LYS A 60 10.13 21.91 4.76
C LYS A 60 9.78 23.15 3.93
N LYS A 61 8.56 23.60 4.18
CA LYS A 61 8.04 24.94 3.95
C LYS A 61 9.14 26.02 4.12
N GLY A 62 9.47 26.71 3.04
CA GLY A 62 10.02 28.07 2.99
C GLY A 62 11.47 28.28 3.43
N ALA A 63 12.32 28.64 2.46
CA ALA A 63 13.43 29.57 2.70
C ALA A 63 13.63 30.41 1.44
N LYS A 64 12.96 31.57 1.41
CA LYS A 64 13.40 32.72 0.63
C LYS A 64 14.35 33.51 1.53
N ALA A 65 15.61 33.60 1.14
CA ALA A 65 16.54 34.70 1.45
C ALA A 65 17.76 34.56 0.52
#